data_AF-A0AA37NS57-F1
#
_entry.id   AF-A0AA37NS57-F1
#
_cell.length_a   1.000
_cell.length_b   1.000
_cell.length_c   1.000
_cell.angle_alpha   90.00
_cell.angle_beta   90.00
_cell.angle_gamma   90.00
#
_symmetry.space_group_name_H-M   'P 1'
#
loop_
_entity.id
_entity.type
_entity.pdbx_description
1 polymer ?
#
loop_
_entity_poly.entity_id
_entity_poly.type
_entity_poly.pdbx_seq_one_letter_code
_entity_poly.pdbx_strand_id
1 'polypeptide(L)' 'MNQPQSLAQLGQVVESIADSMTKVATNIAMLGVEGNADEQMRVITEENNKVLDYIRQLYKLPPAPEQ' A
#
# COMPACT_ATOMS: atom_id res chain seq x y z
N MET A 1 -23.21 13.81 -0.79
CA MET A 1 -22.46 14.91 -1.44
C MET A 1 -21.02 14.44 -1.60
N ASN A 2 -20.52 14.31 -2.83
CA ASN A 2 -19.12 13.96 -3.09
C ASN A 2 -18.29 15.25 -3.03
N GLN A 3 -17.68 15.57 -1.88
CA GLN A 3 -16.67 16.61 -1.86
C GLN A 3 -15.46 16.12 -2.67
N PRO A 4 -14.98 16.88 -3.67
CA PRO A 4 -13.73 16.54 -4.35
C PRO A 4 -12.60 16.58 -3.32
N GLN A 5 -11.76 15.54 -3.31
CA GLN A 5 -10.54 15.52 -2.50
C GLN A 5 -9.70 16.74 -2.84
N SER A 6 -9.16 17.42 -1.83
CA SER A 6 -8.26 18.54 -2.07
C SER A 6 -6.94 18.04 -2.66
N LEU A 7 -6.25 18.89 -3.43
CA LEU A 7 -4.91 18.56 -3.96
C LEU A 7 -3.93 18.16 -2.84
N ALA A 8 -4.08 18.74 -1.65
CA ALA A 8 -3.29 18.37 -0.47
C ALA A 8 -3.58 16.93 -0.01
N GLN A 9 -4.84 16.52 0.02
CA GLN A 9 -5.22 15.14 0.34
C GLN A 9 -4.68 14.15 -0.70
N LEU A 10 -4.75 14.50 -1.99
CA LEU A 10 -4.17 13.69 -3.05
C LEU A 10 -2.65 13.55 -2.91
N GLY A 11 -1.95 14.65 -2.61
CA GLY A 11 -0.50 14.62 -2.35
C GLY A 11 -0.13 13.68 -1.21
N GLN A 12 -0.86 13.75 -0.09
CA GLN A 12 -0.60 12.89 1.06
C GLN A 12 -0.87 11.41 0.78
N VAL A 13 -1.89 11.10 -0.03
CA VAL A 13 -2.17 9.73 -0.47
C VAL A 13 -1.03 9.21 -1.35
N VAL A 14 -0.54 10.02 -2.29
CA VAL A 14 0.57 9.62 -3.18
C VAL A 14 1.86 9.40 -2.39
N GLU A 15 2.18 10.26 -1.42
CA GLU A 15 3.33 10.08 -0.52
C GLU A 15 3.21 8.77 0.27
N SER A 16 2.01 8.46 0.77
CA SER A 16 1.77 7.22 1.53
C SER A 16 1.92 5.98 0.64
N ILE A 17 1.45 6.03 -0.61
CA ILE A 17 1.66 4.96 -1.59
C ILE A 17 3.16 4.76 -1.86
N ALA A 18 3.91 5.85 -2.05
CA ALA A 18 5.35 5.77 -2.31
C ALA A 18 6.13 5.15 -1.14
N ASP A 19 5.79 5.49 0.10
CA ASP A 19 6.37 4.90 1.30
C ASP A 19 6.09 3.38 1.38
N SER A 20 4.83 2.97 1.20
CA SER A 20 4.45 1.55 1.17
C SER A 20 5.20 0.79 0.08
N MET A 21 5.29 1.33 -1.14
CA MET A 21 6.02 0.68 -2.24
C MET A 21 7.53 0.57 -1.97
N THR A 22 8.11 1.55 -1.27
CA THR A 22 9.51 1.49 -0.83
C THR A 22 9.74 0.35 0.15
N LYS A 23 8.82 0.17 1.12
CA LYS A 23 8.86 -0.94 2.07
C LYS A 23 8.70 -2.30 1.39
N VAL A 24 7.77 -2.41 0.44
CA VAL A 24 7.59 -3.63 -0.38
C VAL A 24 8.88 -3.97 -1.12
N ALA A 25 9.45 -3.02 -1.85
CA ALA A 25 10.68 -3.25 -2.62
C ALA A 25 11.86 -3.65 -1.72
N THR A 26 12.00 -3.01 -0.55
CA THR A 26 13.06 -3.33 0.42
C THR A 26 12.92 -4.75 0.96
N ASN A 27 11.70 -5.14 1.38
CA ASN A 27 11.46 -6.50 1.89
C ASN A 27 11.65 -7.56 0.80
N ILE A 28 11.22 -7.29 -0.44
CA ILE A 28 11.47 -8.19 -1.57
C ILE A 28 12.97 -8.36 -1.82
N ALA A 29 13.74 -7.28 -1.77
CA ALA A 29 15.19 -7.34 -1.96
C ALA A 29 15.91 -8.15 -0.87
N MET A 30 15.35 -8.21 0.35
CA MET A 30 15.91 -8.98 1.46
C MET A 30 15.43 -10.44 1.51
N LEU A 31 14.32 -10.79 0.84
CA LEU A 31 13.78 -12.15 0.81
C LEU A 31 14.84 -13.15 0.33
N GLY A 32 15.15 -14.13 1.18
CA GLY A 32 16.13 -15.19 0.87
C GLY A 32 17.59 -14.75 0.94
N VAL A 33 17.88 -13.48 1.28
CA VAL A 33 19.23 -12.96 1.49
C VAL A 33 19.50 -12.79 2.98
N GLU A 34 18.59 -12.15 3.71
CA GLU A 34 18.77 -11.79 5.11
C GLU A 34 17.42 -11.61 5.81
N GLY A 35 17.32 -12.02 7.07
CA GLY A 35 16.14 -11.81 7.91
C GLY A 35 15.14 -12.98 7.91
N ASN A 36 13.94 -12.72 8.44
CA ASN A 36 12.86 -13.69 8.53
C ASN A 36 11.93 -13.54 7.32
N ALA A 37 11.94 -14.56 6.44
CA ALA A 37 11.15 -14.56 5.21
C ALA A 37 9.63 -14.49 5.46
N ASP A 38 9.12 -15.13 6.52
CA ASP A 38 7.69 -15.09 6.85
C ASP A 38 7.26 -13.68 7.26
N GLU A 39 8.10 -13.01 8.06
CA GLU A 39 7.85 -11.64 8.49
C GLU A 39 7.94 -10.66 7.31
N GLN A 40 8.92 -10.84 6.42
CA GLN A 40 9.03 -10.05 5.20
C GLN A 40 7.80 -10.23 4.30
N MET A 41 7.32 -11.46 4.15
CA MET A 41 6.12 -11.75 3.37
C MET A 41 4.87 -11.15 4.02
N ARG A 42 4.78 -11.14 5.35
CA ARG A 42 3.72 -10.44 6.10
C ARG A 42 3.73 -8.95 5.78
N VAL A 43 4.89 -8.30 5.90
CA VAL A 43 5.05 -6.86 5.61
C VAL A 43 4.70 -6.53 4.16
N ILE A 44 5.19 -7.32 3.19
CA ILE A 44 4.86 -7.14 1.77
C ILE A 44 3.35 -7.21 1.54
N THR A 45 2.68 -8.17 2.16
CA THR A 45 1.23 -8.35 2.02
C THR A 45 0.47 -7.16 2.61
N GLU A 46 0.84 -6.72 3.81
CA GLU A 46 0.22 -5.59 4.48
C GLU A 46 0.38 -4.28 3.70
N GLU A 47 1.58 -3.97 3.24
CA GLU A 47 1.85 -2.75 2.47
C GLU A 47 1.17 -2.76 1.09
N ASN A 48 1.12 -3.93 0.42
CA ASN A 48 0.36 -4.06 -0.82
C ASN A 48 -1.14 -3.83 -0.59
N ASN A 49 -1.71 -4.36 0.49
CA ASN A 49 -3.12 -4.14 0.81
C ASN A 49 -3.42 -2.65 1.07
N LYS A 50 -2.53 -1.94 1.79
CA LYS A 50 -2.65 -0.48 1.98
C LYS A 50 -2.67 0.27 0.65
N VAL A 51 -1.74 -0.04 -0.25
CA VAL A 51 -1.68 0.58 -1.59
C VAL A 51 -2.96 0.32 -2.37
N LEU A 52 -3.45 -0.92 -2.38
CA LEU A 52 -4.69 -1.27 -3.06
C LEU A 52 -5.89 -0.53 -2.46
N ASP A 53 -5.95 -0.37 -1.14
CA ASP A 53 -7.03 0.36 -0.48
C ASP A 53 -6.99 1.85 -0.80
N TYR A 54 -5.80 2.47 -0.85
CA TYR A 54 -5.67 3.84 -1.33
C TYR A 54 -6.15 3.99 -2.77
N ILE A 55 -5.78 3.07 -3.67
CA ILE A 55 -6.27 3.06 -5.05
C ILE A 55 -7.80 2.93 -5.08
N ARG A 56 -8.38 2.01 -4.29
CA ARG A 56 -9.83 1.86 -4.20
C ARG A 56 -10.51 3.14 -3.74
N GLN A 57 -9.97 3.83 -2.74
CA GLN A 57 -10.51 5.10 -2.27
C GLN A 57 -10.46 6.19 -3.34
N LEU A 58 -9.33 6.33 -4.04
CA LEU A 58 -9.15 7.32 -5.12
C LEU A 58 -10.13 7.11 -6.27
N TYR A 59 -10.35 5.86 -6.67
CA TYR A 59 -11.21 5.50 -7.81
C TYR A 59 -12.63 5.10 -7.40
N LYS A 60 -12.97 5.17 -6.11
CA LYS A 60 -14.28 4.78 -5.54
C LYS A 60 -14.68 3.35 -5.91
N LEU A 61 -13.70 2.45 -5.88
CA LEU A 61 -13.90 1.03 -6.15
C LEU A 61 -14.49 0.33 -4.92
N PRO A 62 -15.22 -0.79 -5.10
CA PRO A 62 -15.69 -1.60 -3.97
C PRO A 62 -14.50 -2.11 -3.12
N PRO A 63 -14.75 -2.43 -1.83
CA PRO A 63 -13.73 -2.97 -0.94
C PRO A 63 -13.17 -4.29 -1.49
N ALA A 64 -11.99 -4.68 -0.99
CA ALA A 64 -11.43 -5.98 -1.31
C ALA A 64 -12.45 -7.10 -0.97
N PRO A 65 -12.57 -8.15 -1.80
CA PRO A 65 -13.30 -9.34 -1.40
C PRO A 65 -12.69 -9.91 -0.12
N GLU A 66 -13.52 -10.34 0.83
CA GLU A 66 -13.07 -11.09 2.00
C GLU A 66 -12.45 -12.41 1.49
N GLN A 67 -11.19 -12.66 1.86
CA GLN A 67 -10.46 -13.89 1.52
C GLN A 67 -10.70 -14.99 2.55
#